data_AF-A0A238L203-F1
#
_entry.id   AF-A0A238L203-F1
#
_cell.length_a   1.000
_cell.length_b   1.000
_cell.length_c   1.000
_cell.angle_alpha   90.00
_cell.angle_beta   90.00
_cell.angle_gamma   90.00
#
_symmetry.space_group_name_H-M   'P 1'
#
loop_
_entity.id
_entity.type
_entity.pdbx_description
1 polymer ?
#
loop_
_entity_poly.entity_id
_entity_poly.type
_entity_poly.pdbx_seq_one_letter_code
_entity_poly.pdbx_strand_id
1 'polypeptide(L)'
;MTMSDQDTELDLLFAEARQAHVDLPDDLAVRILTDAEAIRLAATKTAKPRSQGFLGNIIAGLGGWQALSGLAAASVVGAWVGFAAPSFLPDPANYLMTQDASYMVANLGLEAAFLEEAE
;
A
#
# COMPACT_ATOMS: atom_id res chain seq x y z
N MET A 1 -34.91 26.55 -13.73
CA MET A 1 -33.84 25.59 -14.04
C MET A 1 -33.12 25.24 -12.76
N THR A 2 -33.37 24.05 -12.22
CA THR A 2 -32.67 23.54 -11.02
C THR A 2 -31.33 22.92 -11.43
N MET A 3 -30.42 22.68 -10.48
CA MET A 3 -29.11 22.09 -10.78
C MET A 3 -29.23 20.74 -11.51
N SER A 4 -30.21 19.90 -11.13
CA SER A 4 -30.49 18.63 -11.81
C SER A 4 -30.93 18.76 -13.26
N ASP A 5 -31.58 19.88 -13.59
CA ASP A 5 -32.08 20.19 -14.94
C ASP A 5 -30.89 20.52 -15.86
N GLN A 6 -29.86 21.20 -15.31
CA GLN A 6 -28.61 21.50 -16.01
C GLN A 6 -27.74 20.25 -16.20
N ASP A 7 -27.65 19.39 -15.17
CA ASP A 7 -26.93 18.12 -15.28
C ASP A 7 -27.53 17.22 -16.38
N THR A 8 -28.86 17.17 -16.45
CA THR A 8 -29.59 16.41 -17.49
C THR A 8 -29.34 16.96 -18.89
N GLU A 9 -29.30 18.29 -19.03
CA GLU A 9 -28.99 18.95 -20.32
C GLU A 9 -27.55 18.67 -20.77
N LEU A 10 -26.59 18.71 -19.85
CA LEU A 10 -25.18 18.37 -20.12
C LEU A 10 -25.03 16.91 -20.55
N ASP A 11 -25.72 15.98 -19.88
CA ASP A 11 -25.70 14.57 -20.24
C ASP A 11 -26.20 14.33 -21.67
N LEU A 12 -27.24 15.05 -22.09
CA LEU A 12 -27.74 14.99 -23.47
C LEU A 12 -26.72 15.56 -24.47
N LEU A 13 -26.07 16.67 -24.16
CA LEU A 13 -25.02 17.24 -25.00
C LEU A 13 -23.81 16.31 -25.12
N PHE A 14 -23.40 15.63 -24.04
CA PHE A 14 -22.33 14.64 -24.08
C PHE A 14 -22.73 13.37 -24.84
N ALA A 15 -23.99 12.94 -24.75
CA ALA A 15 -24.50 11.81 -25.51
C ALA A 15 -24.51 12.09 -27.02
N GLU A 16 -24.81 13.32 -27.43
CA GLU A 16 -24.71 13.76 -28.82
C GLU A 16 -23.25 13.82 -29.28
N ALA A 17 -22.37 14.45 -28.49
CA ALA A 17 -20.95 14.58 -28.81
C ALA A 17 -20.25 13.21 -28.96
N ARG A 18 -20.65 12.20 -28.20
CA ARG A 18 -20.10 10.84 -28.30
C ARG A 18 -20.52 10.13 -29.60
N GLN A 19 -21.68 10.46 -30.16
CA GLN A 19 -22.14 9.92 -31.45
C GLN A 19 -21.46 10.61 -32.64
N ALA A 20 -21.17 11.90 -32.50
CA ALA A 20 -20.38 12.68 -33.46
C ALA A 20 -18.88 12.38 -33.34
N HIS A 21 -18.48 11.14 -33.64
CA HIS A 21 -17.07 10.78 -33.64
C HIS A 21 -16.34 11.46 -34.80
N VAL A 22 -15.46 12.41 -34.47
CA VAL A 22 -14.51 12.99 -35.41
C VAL A 22 -13.25 12.16 -35.34
N ASP A 23 -12.89 11.52 -36.46
CA ASP A 23 -11.63 10.78 -36.53
C ASP A 23 -10.44 11.72 -36.36
N LEU A 24 -9.45 11.26 -35.59
CA LEU A 24 -8.23 12.03 -35.37
C LEU A 24 -7.45 12.11 -36.68
N PRO A 25 -7.15 13.31 -37.22
CA PRO A 25 -6.38 13.43 -38.45
C PRO A 25 -4.98 12.85 -38.28
N ASP A 26 -4.50 12.10 -39.29
CA ASP A 26 -3.20 11.42 -39.23
C ASP A 26 -2.03 12.38 -38.96
N ASP A 27 -2.03 13.57 -39.56
CA ASP A 27 -1.01 14.61 -39.32
C ASP A 27 -0.96 15.04 -37.85
N LEU A 28 -2.13 15.21 -37.22
CA LEU A 28 -2.22 15.58 -35.81
C LEU A 28 -1.72 14.43 -34.92
N ALA A 29 -2.07 13.18 -35.26
CA ALA A 29 -1.59 12.01 -34.53
C ALA A 29 -0.06 11.90 -34.58
N VAL A 30 0.55 12.08 -35.76
CA VAL A 30 2.02 12.08 -35.92
C VAL A 30 2.67 13.19 -35.09
N ARG A 31 2.10 14.39 -35.10
CA ARG A 31 2.62 15.52 -34.31
C ARG A 31 2.54 15.28 -32.82
N ILE A 32 1.42 14.76 -32.32
CA ILE A 32 1.25 14.39 -30.90
C ILE A 32 2.29 13.35 -30.49
N LEU A 33 2.47 12.30 -31.30
CA LEU A 33 3.43 11.23 -31.01
C LEU A 33 4.88 11.74 -31.04
N THR A 34 5.20 12.62 -31.98
CA THR A 34 6.54 13.23 -32.08
C THR A 34 6.85 14.11 -30.87
N ASP A 35 5.89 14.93 -30.43
CA ASP A 35 6.04 15.78 -29.25
C ASP A 35 6.17 14.96 -27.96
N ALA A 36 5.31 13.94 -27.80
CA ALA A 36 5.39 13.02 -26.68
C ALA A 36 6.75 12.30 -26.59
N GLU A 37 7.28 11.87 -27.73
CA GLU A 37 8.60 11.24 -27.80
C GLU A 37 9.73 12.22 -27.48
N ALA A 38 9.63 13.47 -27.96
CA ALA A 38 10.60 14.52 -27.63
C ALA A 38 10.67 14.77 -26.11
N ILE A 39 9.52 14.81 -25.42
CA ILE A 39 9.44 14.95 -23.96
C ILE A 39 10.00 13.71 -23.26
N ARG A 40 9.65 12.49 -23.70
CA ARG A 40 10.20 11.25 -23.13
C ARG A 40 11.72 11.19 -23.22
N LEU A 41 12.28 11.53 -24.39
CA LEU A 41 13.72 11.56 -24.61
C LEU A 41 14.40 12.65 -23.78
N ALA A 42 13.79 13.83 -23.64
CA ALA A 42 14.32 14.90 -22.79
C ALA A 42 14.35 14.51 -21.30
N ALA A 43 13.28 13.87 -20.80
CA ALA A 43 13.22 13.35 -19.43
C ALA A 43 14.27 12.27 -19.19
N THR A 44 14.46 11.36 -20.15
CA THR A 44 15.46 10.29 -20.08
C THR A 44 16.89 10.84 -20.05
N LYS A 45 17.18 11.88 -20.84
CA LYS A 45 18.51 12.54 -20.85
C LYS A 45 18.87 13.22 -19.53
N THR A 46 17.87 13.66 -18.76
CA THR A 46 18.06 14.37 -17.49
C THR A 46 18.17 13.42 -16.30
N ALA A 47 17.82 12.14 -16.48
CA ALA A 47 18.02 11.09 -15.49
C ALA A 47 19.50 10.68 -15.39
N LYS A 48 20.36 11.60 -14.92
CA LYS A 48 21.66 11.20 -14.39
C LYS A 48 21.37 10.25 -13.23
N PRO A 49 21.92 9.03 -13.19
CA PRO A 49 21.74 8.15 -12.04
C PRO A 49 22.33 8.89 -10.84
N ARG A 50 21.45 9.45 -10.00
CA ARG A 50 21.82 9.84 -8.66
C ARG A 50 22.25 8.54 -8.02
N SER A 51 23.48 8.46 -7.49
CA SER A 51 23.96 7.27 -6.80
C SER A 51 23.04 7.01 -5.61
N GLN A 52 21.97 6.27 -5.85
CA GLN A 52 21.02 5.88 -4.83
C GLN A 52 21.75 4.83 -4.00
N GLY A 53 21.85 5.09 -2.69
CA GLY A 53 22.35 4.08 -1.77
C GLY A 53 21.49 2.81 -1.86
N PHE A 54 21.94 1.72 -1.23
CA PHE A 54 21.30 0.40 -1.29
C PHE A 54 19.76 0.45 -1.09
N LEU A 55 19.28 1.22 -0.11
CA LEU A 55 17.84 1.41 0.14
C LEU A 55 17.10 2.07 -1.02
N GLY A 56 17.71 3.05 -1.68
CA GLY A 56 17.12 3.76 -2.82
C GLY A 56 16.91 2.84 -4.02
N ASN A 57 17.84 1.90 -4.26
CA ASN A 57 17.69 0.89 -5.31
C ASN A 57 16.57 -0.12 -5.00
N ILE A 58 16.39 -0.51 -3.73
CA ILE A 58 15.27 -1.37 -3.32
C ILE A 58 13.94 -0.64 -3.55
N ILE A 59 13.82 0.61 -3.09
CA ILE A 59 12.60 1.40 -3.27
C ILE A 59 12.31 1.63 -4.75
N ALA A 60 13.33 1.95 -5.57
CA ALA A 60 13.19 2.08 -7.01
C ALA A 60 12.72 0.78 -7.68
N GLY A 61 13.26 -0.38 -7.27
CA GLY A 61 12.85 -1.69 -7.77
C GLY A 61 11.42 -2.09 -7.40
N LEU A 62 10.89 -1.56 -6.30
CA LEU A 62 9.53 -1.86 -5.84
C LEU A 62 8.45 -0.95 -6.45
N GLY A 63 8.82 0.04 -7.28
CA GLY A 63 7.87 1.01 -7.88
C GLY A 63 8.04 2.45 -7.38
N GLY A 64 9.13 2.74 -6.65
CA GLY A 64 9.50 4.08 -6.23
C GLY A 64 8.58 4.64 -5.15
N TRP A 65 8.27 5.93 -5.27
CA TRP A 65 7.46 6.67 -4.30
C TRP A 65 6.03 6.11 -4.14
N GLN A 66 5.46 5.52 -5.20
CA GLN A 66 4.13 4.91 -5.15
C GLN A 66 4.08 3.64 -4.29
N ALA A 67 5.15 2.84 -4.30
CA ALA A 67 5.24 1.70 -3.39
C ALA A 67 5.35 2.16 -1.94
N LEU A 68 6.06 3.26 -1.70
CA LEU A 68 6.26 3.84 -0.38
C LEU A 68 4.95 4.39 0.21
N SER A 69 4.10 5.02 -0.62
CA SER A 69 2.79 5.51 -0.18
C SER A 69 1.86 4.36 0.23
N GLY A 70 1.86 3.25 -0.51
CA GLY A 70 1.13 2.04 -0.14
C GLY A 70 1.60 1.44 1.18
N LEU A 71 2.92 1.34 1.39
CA LEU A 71 3.50 0.86 2.64
C LEU A 71 3.13 1.76 3.83
N ALA A 72 3.14 3.08 3.64
CA ALA A 72 2.74 4.04 4.67
C ALA A 72 1.26 3.89 5.02
N ALA A 73 0.38 3.78 4.02
CA ALA A 73 -1.04 3.55 4.23
C ALA A 73 -1.29 2.23 4.98
N ALA A 74 -0.64 1.14 4.58
CA ALA A 74 -0.74 -0.16 5.27
C ALA A 74 -0.27 -0.08 6.72
N SER A 75 0.79 0.68 7.00
CA SER A 75 1.29 0.89 8.37
C SER A 75 0.28 1.65 9.24
N VAL A 76 -0.36 2.70 8.68
CA VAL A 76 -1.42 3.45 9.38
C VAL A 76 -2.63 2.56 9.65
N VAL A 77 -3.05 1.74 8.69
CA VAL A 77 -4.15 0.78 8.87
C VAL A 77 -3.79 -0.27 9.93
N GLY A 78 -2.57 -0.80 9.92
CA GLY A 78 -2.09 -1.74 10.95
C GLY A 78 -2.10 -1.12 12.34
N ALA A 79 -1.62 0.12 12.49
CA ALA A 79 -1.65 0.85 13.75
C ALA A 79 -3.09 1.12 14.22
N TRP A 80 -3.99 1.48 13.31
CA TRP A 80 -5.41 1.68 13.60
C TRP A 80 -6.09 0.40 14.11
N VAL A 81 -5.88 -0.72 13.42
CA VAL A 81 -6.44 -2.02 13.80
C VAL A 81 -5.87 -2.51 15.14
N GLY A 82 -4.58 -2.28 15.39
CA GLY A 82 -3.96 -2.63 16.67
C GLY A 82 -4.47 -1.79 17.85
N PHE A 83 -4.80 -0.53 17.62
CA PHE A 83 -5.34 0.37 18.66
C PHE A 83 -6.82 0.11 18.96
N ALA A 84 -7.63 -0.13 17.92
CA ALA A 84 -9.04 -0.45 18.05
C ALA A 84 -9.25 -1.97 18.11
N ALA A 85 -8.68 -2.62 19.14
CA ALA A 85 -8.92 -4.04 19.37
C ALA A 85 -10.44 -4.29 19.45
N PRO A 86 -11.04 -5.05 18.52
CA PRO A 86 -12.47 -5.30 18.53
C PRO A 86 -12.84 -5.98 19.85
N SER A 87 -13.96 -5.57 20.45
CA SER A 87 -14.46 -6.04 21.76
C SER A 87 -14.74 -7.55 21.86
N PHE A 88 -14.42 -8.31 20.82
CA PHE A 88 -14.55 -9.75 20.70
C PHE A 88 -13.26 -10.52 21.04
N LEU A 89 -12.12 -9.84 21.23
CA LEU A 89 -10.87 -10.49 21.65
C LEU A 89 -10.72 -10.44 23.19
N PRO A 90 -10.50 -11.59 23.86
CA PRO A 90 -10.07 -11.61 25.26
C PRO A 90 -8.79 -10.79 25.42
N ASP A 91 -8.67 -10.09 26.55
CA ASP A 91 -7.54 -9.21 26.85
C ASP A 91 -6.20 -9.94 26.61
N PRO A 92 -5.31 -9.43 25.73
CA PRO A 92 -4.01 -10.02 25.48
C PRO A 92 -3.14 -10.10 26.75
N ALA A 93 -3.39 -9.24 27.75
CA ALA A 93 -2.71 -9.31 29.04
C ALA A 93 -2.98 -10.65 29.76
N ASN A 94 -4.15 -11.25 29.57
CA ASN A 94 -4.51 -12.53 30.17
C ASN A 94 -3.72 -13.71 29.56
N TYR A 95 -3.34 -13.60 28.29
CA TYR A 95 -2.46 -14.57 27.62
C TYR A 95 -1.01 -14.46 28.06
N LEU A 96 -0.54 -13.24 28.34
CA LEU A 96 0.81 -13.00 28.86
C LEU A 96 0.95 -13.50 30.30
N MET A 97 -0.04 -13.25 31.16
CA MET A 97 -0.06 -13.76 32.55
C MET A 97 -0.17 -15.28 32.63
N THR A 98 -0.85 -15.93 31.66
CA THR A 98 -1.00 -17.39 31.63
C THR A 98 0.31 -18.12 31.28
N GLN A 99 1.22 -17.50 30.52
CA GLN A 99 2.53 -18.11 30.23
C GLN A 99 3.41 -18.24 31.48
N ASP A 100 3.25 -17.35 32.47
CA ASP A 100 4.11 -17.32 33.64
C ASP A 100 3.96 -18.53 34.58
N ALA A 101 2.79 -19.18 34.56
CA ALA A 101 2.53 -20.34 35.41
C ALA A 101 3.11 -21.65 34.86
N SER A 102 3.39 -21.73 33.55
CA SER A 102 3.71 -23.01 32.89
C SER A 102 5.20 -23.37 33.00
N TYR A 103 6.11 -22.39 33.01
CA TYR A 103 7.55 -22.65 33.13
C TYR A 103 8.00 -22.97 34.57
N MET A 104 7.21 -22.60 35.58
CA MET A 104 7.56 -22.84 36.98
C MET A 104 7.30 -24.30 37.39
N VAL A 105 6.29 -24.96 36.80
CA VAL A 105 5.97 -26.38 37.04
C VAL A 105 7.03 -27.30 36.42
N ALA A 106 7.59 -26.94 35.26
CA ALA A 106 8.62 -27.73 34.59
C ALA A 106 9.96 -27.75 35.36
N ASN A 107 10.31 -26.66 36.07
CA ASN A 107 11.53 -26.60 36.86
C ASN A 107 11.44 -27.40 38.16
N LEU A 108 10.27 -27.40 38.82
CA LEU A 108 10.04 -28.13 40.09
C LEU A 108 9.98 -29.66 39.90
N GLY A 109 9.51 -30.14 38.76
CA GLY A 109 9.47 -31.57 38.46
C GLY A 109 10.86 -32.18 38.17
N LEU A 110 11.78 -31.37 37.66
CA LEU A 110 13.13 -31.82 37.34
C LEU A 110 14.00 -31.94 38.60
N GLU A 111 13.94 -30.96 39.51
CA GLU A 111 14.68 -31.00 40.77
C GLU A 111 14.19 -32.11 41.73
N ALA A 112 12.88 -32.39 41.75
CA ALA A 112 12.33 -33.49 42.57
C ALA A 112 12.80 -34.87 42.07
N ALA A 113 12.85 -35.08 40.75
CA ALA A 113 13.35 -36.32 40.17
C ALA A 113 14.85 -36.55 40.43
N PHE A 114 15.64 -35.47 40.49
CA PHE A 114 17.07 -35.56 40.83
C PHE A 114 17.35 -35.81 42.32
N LEU A 115 16.40 -35.51 43.21
CA LEU A 115 16.53 -35.79 44.64
C LEU A 115 16.08 -37.21 45.03
N GLU A 116 15.18 -37.82 44.24
CA GLU A 116 14.67 -39.19 44.50
C GLU A 116 15.64 -40.29 44.07
N GLU A 117 16.61 -40.00 43.20
CA GLU A 117 17.62 -40.98 42.76
C GLU A 117 18.92 -40.94 43.60
N ALA A 118 18.93 -40.14 44.69
CA ALA A 118 20.08 -39.97 45.58
C ALA A 118 19.91 -40.60 46.98
N GLU A 119 18.84 -41.37 47.23
CA GLU A 119 18.64 -42.19 48.44
C GLU A 119 18.58 -43.69 48.10
#